data_AF-A0A0C3QI63-F1
#
_entry.id   AF-A0A0C3QI63-F1
#
_cell.length_a   1.000
_cell.length_b   1.000
_cell.length_c   1.000
_cell.angle_alpha   90.00
_cell.angle_beta   90.00
_cell.angle_gamma   90.00
#
_symmetry.space_group_name_H-M   'P 1'
#
loop_
_entity.id
_entity.type
_entity.pdbx_description
1 polymer ?
#
loop_
_entity_poly.entity_id
_entity_poly.type
_entity_poly.pdbx_seq_one_letter_code
_entity_poly.pdbx_strand_id
1 'polypeptide(L)'
;MAPELPLPIMFSEFTQNHSSALSLLVLCLFIPIVSILTTLRGRSRPKHPFRPTYVLPIECWDLVLEKCTLRDIISFANTSQASRRYALSHISRRVHSYLSPWFTEPLAFRRQLKEHNAIVSGSFVLALAVAPTWSPRDLDIYVGSAGGLDALSQYLENEGFEDITPPPPLVDTALTPPYPDVAPYLPPNAQMSNYRRFVKLVAMNDRDTEVFVDLIQTRSVLPGNLVLNFPASCVINWLTANEIVLTYPRLTFNNVALLRPHGRKPPTGVLKIKEDIWLDKYVNRGFRLVEASTDALPQSCGESCPHLERNSRDTWSLRLHYGDEQWRGARQEDPTLTWPAPWYRPQVPVCHHPGCPNRTPVLPRLKYMIFLRSLPV
;
A
#
# COMPACT_ATOMS: atom_id res chain seq x y z
N MET A 1 -31.37 42.16 -10.30
CA MET A 1 -31.46 40.87 -11.02
C MET A 1 -30.19 40.10 -10.69
N ALA A 2 -30.28 39.17 -9.72
CA ALA A 2 -29.17 38.30 -9.35
C ALA A 2 -29.23 37.02 -10.22
N PRO A 3 -28.11 36.47 -10.68
CA PRO A 3 -28.11 35.24 -11.46
C PRO A 3 -28.35 34.04 -10.54
N GLU A 4 -29.28 33.18 -10.93
CA GLU A 4 -29.58 31.90 -10.29
C GLU A 4 -28.38 30.94 -10.43
N LEU A 5 -27.97 30.36 -9.30
CA LEU A 5 -26.99 29.27 -9.26
C LEU A 5 -27.68 27.95 -9.63
N PRO A 6 -27.07 27.09 -10.46
CA PRO A 6 -27.66 25.81 -10.82
C PRO A 6 -27.53 24.81 -9.65
N LEU A 7 -28.62 24.09 -9.40
CA LEU A 7 -28.72 22.99 -8.44
C LEU A 7 -27.85 21.79 -8.86
N PRO A 8 -27.36 20.97 -7.91
CA PRO A 8 -26.53 19.82 -8.22
C PRO A 8 -27.37 18.66 -8.77
N ILE A 9 -26.91 18.11 -9.89
CA ILE A 9 -27.43 16.89 -10.51
C ILE A 9 -27.03 15.71 -9.62
N MET A 10 -27.99 15.12 -8.91
CA MET A 10 -27.82 13.84 -8.24
C MET A 10 -27.81 12.71 -9.28
N PHE A 11 -26.66 12.06 -9.45
CA PHE A 11 -26.53 10.83 -10.22
C PHE A 11 -27.14 9.65 -9.45
N SER A 12 -28.10 8.98 -10.08
CA SER A 12 -28.62 7.69 -9.64
C SER A 12 -27.78 6.56 -10.25
N GLU A 13 -26.95 5.90 -9.44
CA GLU A 13 -26.39 4.58 -9.78
C GLU A 13 -26.54 3.67 -8.57
N PHE A 14 -27.53 2.76 -8.61
CA PHE A 14 -27.65 1.72 -7.60
C PHE A 14 -28.35 0.47 -8.15
N THR A 15 -27.71 -0.25 -9.07
CA THR A 15 -28.10 -1.64 -9.46
C THR A 15 -26.92 -2.46 -10.00
N GLN A 16 -25.83 -2.61 -9.23
CA GLN A 16 -24.70 -3.49 -9.64
C GLN A 16 -24.16 -4.40 -8.54
N ASN A 17 -24.94 -4.69 -7.49
CA ASN A 17 -24.47 -5.49 -6.33
C ASN A 17 -24.95 -6.96 -6.28
N HIS A 18 -25.82 -7.43 -7.19
CA HIS A 18 -26.37 -8.79 -7.06
C HIS A 18 -25.54 -9.90 -7.73
N SER A 19 -24.69 -9.58 -8.73
CA SER A 19 -23.93 -10.60 -9.48
C SER A 19 -22.66 -11.09 -8.74
N SER A 20 -22.04 -10.24 -7.92
CA SER A 20 -20.83 -10.58 -7.17
C SER A 20 -21.09 -11.51 -5.99
N ALA A 21 -22.25 -11.40 -5.34
CA ALA A 21 -22.63 -12.22 -4.19
C ALA A 21 -22.79 -13.72 -4.55
N LEU A 22 -23.38 -14.01 -5.71
CA LEU A 22 -23.58 -15.39 -6.20
C LEU A 22 -22.25 -16.10 -6.52
N SER A 23 -21.29 -15.37 -7.09
CA SER A 23 -19.97 -15.92 -7.45
C SER A 23 -19.13 -16.28 -6.20
N LEU A 24 -19.20 -15.44 -5.16
CA LEU A 24 -18.55 -15.71 -3.86
C LEU A 24 -19.20 -16.89 -3.12
N LEU A 25 -20.53 -17.05 -3.23
CA LEU A 25 -21.26 -18.14 -2.59
C LEU A 25 -20.89 -19.51 -3.17
N VAL A 26 -20.68 -19.59 -4.50
CA VAL A 26 -20.21 -20.82 -5.17
C VAL A 26 -18.78 -21.17 -4.72
N LEU A 27 -17.87 -20.20 -4.66
CA LEU A 27 -16.49 -20.41 -4.20
C LEU A 27 -16.41 -20.83 -2.71
N CYS A 28 -17.20 -20.20 -1.85
CA CYS A 28 -17.24 -20.50 -0.42
C CYS A 28 -17.83 -21.88 -0.10
N LEU A 29 -18.68 -22.44 -0.98
CA LEU A 29 -19.22 -23.79 -0.82
C LEU A 29 -18.26 -24.88 -1.34
N PHE A 30 -17.52 -24.61 -2.42
CA PHE A 30 -16.61 -25.61 -3.01
C PHE A 30 -15.37 -25.90 -2.15
N ILE A 31 -14.78 -24.89 -1.51
CA ILE A 31 -13.54 -25.04 -0.73
C ILE A 31 -13.70 -25.99 0.48
N PRO A 32 -14.72 -25.87 1.36
CA PRO A 32 -14.89 -26.78 2.48
C PRO A 32 -15.31 -28.18 2.05
N ILE A 33 -16.05 -28.35 0.94
CA ILE A 33 -16.43 -29.67 0.43
C ILE A 33 -15.18 -30.46 0.02
N VAL A 34 -14.23 -29.84 -0.67
CA VAL A 34 -12.96 -30.50 -1.05
C VAL A 34 -12.10 -30.84 0.17
N SER A 35 -12.11 -30.01 1.21
CA SER A 35 -11.36 -30.24 2.46
C SER A 35 -12.00 -31.32 3.37
N ILE A 36 -13.34 -31.37 3.43
CA ILE A 36 -14.07 -32.39 4.21
C ILE A 36 -13.94 -33.77 3.56
N LEU A 37 -13.98 -33.84 2.21
CA LEU A 37 -13.77 -35.09 1.48
C LEU A 37 -12.35 -35.65 1.62
N THR A 38 -11.34 -34.80 1.85
CA THR A 38 -9.97 -35.27 2.12
C THR A 38 -9.77 -35.70 3.58
N THR A 39 -10.51 -35.12 4.52
CA THR A 39 -10.36 -35.42 5.96
C THR A 39 -11.15 -36.67 6.39
N LEU A 40 -12.25 -37.02 5.72
CA LEU A 40 -13.07 -38.20 6.04
C LEU A 40 -12.51 -39.53 5.49
N ARG A 41 -11.41 -39.51 4.71
CA ARG A 41 -10.69 -40.74 4.32
C ARG A 41 -9.71 -41.14 5.42
N GLY A 42 -10.24 -41.85 6.40
CA GLY A 42 -9.49 -42.39 7.53
C GLY A 42 -8.32 -43.31 7.13
N ARG A 43 -7.21 -43.13 7.86
CA ARG A 43 -6.18 -44.07 8.39
C ARG A 43 -5.86 -45.43 7.74
N SER A 44 -6.30 -45.73 6.52
CA SER A 44 -5.81 -46.86 5.75
C SER A 44 -4.82 -46.31 4.74
N ARG A 45 -3.50 -46.52 4.91
CA ARG A 45 -2.47 -46.16 3.93
C ARG A 45 -2.77 -46.87 2.59
N PRO A 46 -3.38 -46.21 1.59
CA PRO A 46 -3.63 -46.85 0.32
C PRO A 46 -2.33 -46.76 -0.47
N LYS A 47 -1.79 -47.91 -0.92
CA LYS A 47 -0.70 -47.95 -1.92
C LYS A 47 -1.20 -47.58 -3.33
N HIS A 48 -2.16 -46.65 -3.44
CA HIS A 48 -2.69 -46.22 -4.73
C HIS A 48 -2.06 -44.89 -5.18
N PRO A 49 -1.62 -44.80 -6.44
CA PRO A 49 -0.98 -43.63 -7.03
C PRO A 49 -1.99 -42.55 -7.42
N PHE A 50 -2.98 -42.28 -6.57
CA PHE A 50 -3.81 -41.08 -6.73
C PHE A 50 -2.99 -39.89 -6.26
N ARG A 51 -2.08 -39.44 -7.13
CA ARG A 51 -1.60 -38.05 -7.08
C ARG A 51 -2.86 -37.18 -7.17
N PRO A 52 -3.13 -36.29 -6.22
CA PRO A 52 -4.23 -35.33 -6.37
C PRO A 52 -3.88 -34.45 -7.59
N THR A 53 -4.44 -34.80 -8.74
CA THR A 53 -4.14 -34.21 -10.05
C THR A 53 -4.91 -32.92 -10.31
N TYR A 54 -5.76 -32.48 -9.39
CA TYR A 54 -6.56 -31.27 -9.57
C TYR A 54 -5.88 -30.09 -8.89
N VAL A 55 -4.73 -29.70 -9.42
CA VAL A 55 -4.21 -28.34 -9.20
C VAL A 55 -5.04 -27.43 -10.09
N LEU A 56 -5.79 -26.50 -9.50
CA LEU A 56 -6.50 -25.49 -10.28
C LEU A 56 -5.51 -24.73 -11.18
N PRO A 57 -5.87 -24.43 -12.43
CA PRO A 57 -5.06 -23.56 -13.30
C PRO A 57 -4.70 -22.25 -12.61
N ILE A 58 -3.56 -21.67 -12.97
CA ILE A 58 -3.06 -20.44 -12.33
C ILE A 58 -4.03 -19.27 -12.53
N GLU A 59 -4.74 -19.26 -13.66
CA GLU A 59 -5.76 -18.29 -14.04
C GLU A 59 -6.95 -18.34 -13.08
N CYS A 60 -7.34 -19.54 -12.63
CA CYS A 60 -8.40 -19.69 -11.63
C CYS A 60 -7.98 -19.10 -10.27
N TRP A 61 -6.73 -19.30 -9.87
CA TRP A 61 -6.21 -18.68 -8.65
C TRP A 61 -6.16 -17.16 -8.78
N ASP A 62 -5.77 -16.63 -9.95
CA ASP A 62 -5.77 -15.19 -10.17
C ASP A 62 -7.17 -14.59 -10.03
N LEU A 63 -8.20 -15.22 -10.59
CA LEU A 63 -9.59 -14.76 -10.44
C LEU A 63 -10.05 -14.73 -8.98
N VAL A 64 -9.64 -15.70 -8.17
CA VAL A 64 -9.96 -15.74 -6.73
C VAL A 64 -9.20 -14.66 -5.98
N LEU A 65 -7.88 -14.59 -6.18
CA LEU A 65 -7.01 -13.68 -5.43
C LEU A 65 -7.21 -12.20 -5.83
N GLU A 66 -7.70 -11.92 -7.04
CA GLU A 66 -8.07 -10.57 -7.47
C GLU A 66 -9.19 -9.97 -6.61
N LYS A 67 -10.05 -10.82 -6.02
CA LYS A 67 -11.13 -10.40 -5.11
C LYS A 67 -10.69 -10.35 -3.65
N CYS A 68 -9.44 -10.66 -3.37
CA CYS A 68 -8.88 -10.72 -2.03
C CYS A 68 -8.09 -9.45 -1.68
N THR A 69 -8.11 -9.06 -0.41
CA THR A 69 -7.18 -8.05 0.12
C THR A 69 -5.77 -8.65 0.21
N LEU A 70 -4.73 -7.83 0.37
CA LEU A 70 -3.38 -8.37 0.62
C LEU A 70 -3.34 -9.24 1.88
N ARG A 71 -4.16 -8.94 2.90
CA ARG A 71 -4.27 -9.76 4.11
C ARG A 71 -4.74 -11.17 3.81
N ASP A 72 -5.74 -11.31 2.96
CA ASP A 72 -6.30 -12.61 2.56
C ASP A 72 -5.29 -13.39 1.71
N ILE A 73 -4.62 -12.72 0.77
CA ILE A 73 -3.57 -13.30 -0.07
C ILE A 73 -2.40 -13.80 0.79
N ILE A 74 -1.97 -13.04 1.80
CA ILE A 74 -0.92 -13.46 2.74
C ILE A 74 -1.39 -14.65 3.57
N SER A 75 -2.64 -14.65 4.02
CA SER A 75 -3.22 -15.77 4.76
C SER A 75 -3.23 -17.05 3.91
N PHE A 76 -3.63 -16.94 2.64
CA PHE A 76 -3.56 -18.02 1.66
C PHE A 76 -2.12 -18.50 1.44
N ALA A 77 -1.16 -17.58 1.30
CA ALA A 77 0.26 -17.90 1.13
C ALA A 77 0.85 -18.71 2.31
N ASN A 78 0.25 -18.63 3.49
CA ASN A 78 0.67 -19.36 4.69
C ASN A 78 0.09 -20.78 4.80
N THR A 79 -0.82 -21.17 3.90
CA THR A 79 -1.44 -22.50 3.94
C THR A 79 -0.54 -23.61 3.38
N SER A 80 0.30 -23.32 2.38
CA SER A 80 1.22 -24.29 1.78
C SER A 80 2.33 -23.60 0.96
N GLN A 81 3.40 -24.34 0.63
CA GLN A 81 4.44 -23.83 -0.27
C GLN A 81 3.92 -23.53 -1.69
N ALA A 82 2.97 -24.33 -2.19
CA ALA A 82 2.34 -24.10 -3.48
C ALA A 82 1.51 -22.82 -3.46
N SER A 83 0.64 -22.65 -2.45
CA SER A 83 -0.15 -21.43 -2.24
C SER A 83 0.74 -20.19 -2.13
N ARG A 84 1.88 -20.29 -1.46
CA ARG A 84 2.88 -19.21 -1.39
C ARG A 84 3.39 -18.79 -2.75
N ARG A 85 3.76 -19.76 -3.61
CA ARG A 85 4.24 -19.48 -4.97
C ARG A 85 3.16 -18.78 -5.79
N TYR A 86 1.92 -19.26 -5.71
CA TYR A 86 0.78 -18.63 -6.39
C TYR A 86 0.53 -17.21 -5.88
N ALA A 87 0.47 -17.01 -4.56
CA ALA A 87 0.25 -15.71 -3.96
C ALA A 87 1.32 -14.69 -4.39
N LEU A 88 2.61 -15.04 -4.33
CA LEU A 88 3.68 -14.13 -4.73
C LEU A 88 3.65 -13.80 -6.22
N SER A 89 3.38 -14.79 -7.06
CA SER A 89 3.22 -14.60 -8.50
C SER A 89 2.04 -13.66 -8.81
N HIS A 90 0.91 -13.86 -8.12
CA HIS A 90 -0.26 -13.00 -8.21
C HIS A 90 0.04 -11.57 -7.74
N ILE A 91 0.71 -11.38 -6.59
CA ILE A 91 1.07 -10.04 -6.09
C ILE A 91 1.93 -9.29 -7.11
N SER A 92 2.92 -9.95 -7.73
CA SER A 92 3.75 -9.34 -8.77
C SER A 92 2.92 -8.91 -9.99
N ARG A 93 2.01 -9.77 -10.47
CA ARG A 93 1.07 -9.43 -11.56
C ARG A 93 0.14 -8.29 -11.18
N ARG A 94 -0.37 -8.28 -9.94
CA ARG A 94 -1.27 -7.24 -9.44
C ARG A 94 -0.57 -5.88 -9.41
N VAL A 95 0.67 -5.81 -8.92
CA VAL A 95 1.45 -4.56 -8.98
C VAL A 95 1.67 -4.11 -10.42
N HIS A 96 2.01 -5.03 -11.32
CA HIS A 96 2.17 -4.72 -12.75
C HIS A 96 0.88 -4.17 -13.37
N SER A 97 -0.26 -4.84 -13.13
CA SER A 97 -1.58 -4.44 -13.64
C SER A 97 -2.07 -3.11 -13.05
N TYR A 98 -1.70 -2.79 -11.82
CA TYR A 98 -2.05 -1.50 -11.24
C TYR A 98 -1.19 -0.38 -11.81
N LEU A 99 0.06 -0.64 -12.22
CA LEU A 99 0.94 0.37 -12.81
C LEU A 99 0.68 0.59 -14.32
N SER A 100 0.11 -0.40 -15.02
CA SER A 100 -0.11 -0.34 -16.47
C SER A 100 -0.98 0.82 -16.98
N PRO A 101 -1.88 1.42 -16.19
CA PRO A 101 -2.50 2.69 -16.58
C PRO A 101 -1.53 3.83 -16.82
N TRP A 102 -0.46 3.94 -16.03
CA TRP A 102 0.48 5.06 -16.13
C TRP A 102 1.60 4.77 -17.13
N PHE A 103 2.10 3.52 -17.15
CA PHE A 103 3.32 3.16 -17.84
C PHE A 103 3.10 2.07 -18.87
N THR A 104 3.68 2.24 -20.05
CA THR A 104 3.63 1.22 -21.11
C THR A 104 4.43 -0.02 -20.71
N GLU A 105 5.57 0.16 -20.03
CA GLU A 105 6.36 -0.93 -19.45
C GLU A 105 6.50 -0.78 -17.93
N PRO A 106 5.56 -1.29 -17.10
CA PRO A 106 5.65 -1.18 -15.65
C PRO A 106 6.92 -1.75 -15.01
N LEU A 107 7.57 -2.71 -15.68
CA LEU A 107 8.87 -3.23 -15.23
C LEU A 107 10.00 -2.22 -15.46
N ALA A 108 9.99 -1.44 -16.54
CA ALA A 108 10.93 -0.34 -16.75
C ALA A 108 10.80 0.70 -15.64
N PHE A 109 9.57 1.12 -15.35
CA PHE A 109 9.31 2.04 -14.25
C PHE A 109 9.84 1.50 -12.89
N ARG A 110 9.60 0.22 -12.58
CA ARG A 110 10.16 -0.38 -11.35
C ARG A 110 11.69 -0.41 -11.33
N ARG A 111 12.36 -0.54 -12.47
CA ARG A 111 13.83 -0.40 -12.56
C ARG A 111 14.25 1.03 -12.23
N GLN A 112 13.53 2.04 -12.71
CA GLN A 112 13.76 3.44 -12.35
C GLN A 112 13.60 3.67 -10.83
N LEU A 113 12.58 3.07 -10.20
CA LEU A 113 12.44 3.13 -8.74
C LEU A 113 13.66 2.54 -8.01
N LYS A 114 14.20 1.42 -8.51
CA LYS A 114 15.38 0.75 -7.93
C LYS A 114 16.62 1.62 -8.08
N GLU A 115 16.86 2.11 -9.29
CA GLU A 115 18.05 2.87 -9.68
C GLU A 115 18.16 4.20 -8.91
N HIS A 116 17.03 4.87 -8.71
CA HIS A 116 16.98 6.17 -8.04
C HIS A 116 16.56 6.10 -6.57
N ASN A 117 16.51 4.89 -5.99
CA ASN A 117 16.02 4.66 -4.62
C ASN A 117 14.69 5.39 -4.34
N ALA A 118 13.78 5.38 -5.33
CA ALA A 118 12.49 6.04 -5.27
C ALA A 118 11.42 5.09 -4.74
N ILE A 119 10.34 5.68 -4.21
CA ILE A 119 9.17 4.93 -3.74
C ILE A 119 7.89 5.54 -4.30
N VAL A 120 6.86 4.72 -4.46
CA VAL A 120 5.49 5.17 -4.73
C VAL A 120 4.70 5.12 -3.42
N SER A 121 3.83 6.08 -3.14
CA SER A 121 3.04 6.13 -1.90
C SER A 121 1.57 6.47 -2.18
N GLY A 122 0.85 6.88 -1.14
CA GLY A 122 -0.46 7.48 -1.22
C GLY A 122 -1.55 6.49 -1.63
N SER A 123 -2.50 6.98 -2.44
CA SER A 123 -3.71 6.20 -2.73
C SER A 123 -3.48 4.98 -3.62
N PHE A 124 -2.41 4.99 -4.41
CA PHE A 124 -2.01 3.85 -5.23
C PHE A 124 -1.70 2.62 -4.38
N VAL A 125 -0.81 2.77 -3.38
CA VAL A 125 -0.40 1.67 -2.51
C VAL A 125 -1.55 1.21 -1.62
N LEU A 126 -2.40 2.15 -1.22
CA LEU A 126 -3.62 1.83 -0.49
C LEU A 126 -4.56 0.93 -1.31
N ALA A 127 -4.77 1.25 -2.60
CA ALA A 127 -5.60 0.45 -3.49
C ALA A 127 -5.06 -0.97 -3.69
N LEU A 128 -3.74 -1.10 -3.82
CA LEU A 128 -3.08 -2.41 -3.85
C LEU A 128 -3.38 -3.23 -2.60
N ALA A 129 -3.41 -2.60 -1.43
CA ALA A 129 -3.58 -3.28 -0.15
C ALA A 129 -5.02 -3.75 0.12
N VAL A 130 -6.01 -2.90 -0.14
CA VAL A 130 -7.39 -3.10 0.32
C VAL A 130 -8.36 -3.62 -0.73
N ALA A 131 -7.91 -3.81 -1.98
CA ALA A 131 -8.77 -4.26 -3.10
C ALA A 131 -10.07 -3.45 -3.23
N PRO A 132 -9.98 -2.12 -3.38
CA PRO A 132 -11.14 -1.24 -3.33
C PRO A 132 -12.02 -1.33 -4.57
N THR A 133 -13.23 -0.75 -4.47
CA THR A 133 -14.13 -0.47 -5.60
C THR A 133 -13.79 0.82 -6.35
N TRP A 134 -12.82 1.60 -5.85
CA TRP A 134 -12.34 2.84 -6.46
C TRP A 134 -10.99 2.63 -7.13
N SER A 135 -10.70 3.38 -8.19
CA SER A 135 -9.39 3.37 -8.86
C SER A 135 -8.61 4.65 -8.54
N PRO A 136 -7.33 4.56 -8.14
CA PRO A 136 -6.49 5.75 -8.00
C PRO A 136 -6.25 6.41 -9.37
N ARG A 137 -6.29 7.73 -9.41
CA ARG A 137 -5.91 8.54 -10.60
C ARG A 137 -4.61 9.31 -10.42
N ASP A 138 -4.15 9.39 -9.18
CA ASP A 138 -2.92 10.08 -8.78
C ASP A 138 -1.88 9.03 -8.38
N LEU A 139 -0.65 9.19 -8.86
CA LEU A 139 0.51 8.39 -8.48
C LEU A 139 1.57 9.29 -7.81
N ASP A 140 1.76 9.14 -6.50
CA ASP A 140 2.74 9.93 -5.76
C ASP A 140 4.11 9.22 -5.73
N ILE A 141 5.12 9.77 -6.39
CA ILE A 141 6.50 9.26 -6.44
C ILE A 141 7.40 10.12 -5.56
N TYR A 142 8.18 9.50 -4.68
CA TYR A 142 9.08 10.18 -3.77
C TYR A 142 10.54 9.79 -4.05
N VAL A 143 11.41 10.78 -4.14
CA VAL A 143 12.87 10.60 -4.26
C VAL A 143 13.63 11.29 -3.14
N GLY A 144 14.78 10.71 -2.79
CA GLY A 144 15.67 11.28 -1.78
C GLY A 144 16.43 12.51 -2.28
N SER A 145 17.05 13.24 -1.36
CA SER A 145 17.90 14.39 -1.66
C SER A 145 19.16 14.05 -2.45
N ALA A 146 19.55 12.77 -2.48
CA ALA A 146 20.75 12.30 -3.18
C ALA A 146 20.59 12.24 -4.72
N GLY A 147 19.38 12.47 -5.26
CA GLY A 147 19.17 12.58 -6.70
C GLY A 147 17.92 11.85 -7.18
N GLY A 148 17.84 11.66 -8.51
CA GLY A 148 16.76 10.92 -9.18
C GLY A 148 15.60 11.77 -9.71
N LEU A 149 15.48 13.04 -9.26
CA LEU A 149 14.38 13.91 -9.70
C LEU A 149 14.43 14.15 -11.22
N ASP A 150 15.55 14.64 -11.76
CA ASP A 150 15.65 14.98 -13.17
C ASP A 150 15.60 13.74 -14.07
N ALA A 151 16.23 12.64 -13.66
CA ALA A 151 16.18 11.38 -14.38
C ALA A 151 14.77 10.78 -14.44
N LEU A 152 14.02 10.80 -13.34
CA LEU A 152 12.63 10.36 -13.33
C LEU A 152 11.72 11.33 -14.10
N SER A 153 12.00 12.63 -14.05
CA SER A 153 11.25 13.64 -14.83
C SER A 153 11.40 13.35 -16.33
N GLN A 154 12.65 13.15 -16.78
CA GLN A 154 12.95 12.77 -18.16
C GLN A 154 12.32 11.41 -18.54
N TYR A 155 12.32 10.43 -17.62
CA TYR A 155 11.64 9.16 -17.83
C TYR A 155 10.13 9.35 -18.05
N LEU A 156 9.47 10.18 -17.23
CA LEU A 156 8.05 10.48 -17.36
C LEU A 156 7.72 11.18 -18.68
N GLU A 157 8.52 12.17 -19.08
CA GLU A 157 8.39 12.85 -20.38
C GLU A 157 8.50 11.85 -21.55
N ASN A 158 9.45 10.92 -21.47
CA ASN A 158 9.63 9.85 -22.47
C ASN A 158 8.46 8.84 -22.50
N GLU A 159 7.77 8.63 -21.37
CA GLU A 159 6.53 7.85 -21.30
C GLU A 159 5.30 8.64 -21.82
N GLY A 160 5.49 9.87 -22.29
CA GLY A 160 4.44 10.73 -22.87
C GLY A 160 3.66 11.52 -21.82
N PHE A 161 4.22 11.74 -20.63
CA PHE A 161 3.65 12.67 -19.67
C PHE A 161 4.05 14.12 -19.98
N GLU A 162 3.13 15.05 -19.76
CA GLU A 162 3.37 16.49 -19.85
C GLU A 162 3.61 17.06 -18.45
N ASP A 163 4.71 17.81 -18.27
CA ASP A 163 5.00 18.55 -17.04
C ASP A 163 4.06 19.77 -16.94
N ILE A 164 3.05 19.66 -16.07
CA ILE A 164 2.09 20.73 -15.77
C ILE A 164 2.40 21.38 -14.42
N THR A 165 3.63 21.24 -13.93
CA THR A 165 4.06 21.92 -12.71
C THR A 165 3.80 23.40 -12.91
N PRO A 166 2.93 24.00 -12.07
CA PRO A 166 2.68 25.42 -12.21
C PRO A 166 4.03 26.14 -12.09
N PRO A 167 4.30 27.14 -12.96
CA PRO A 167 5.51 27.94 -12.80
C PRO A 167 5.55 28.44 -11.36
N PRO A 168 6.74 28.48 -10.72
CA PRO A 168 6.86 28.96 -9.35
C PRO A 168 6.05 30.25 -9.25
N PRO A 169 5.08 30.36 -8.32
CA PRO A 169 4.28 31.57 -8.25
C PRO A 169 5.25 32.74 -8.19
N LEU A 170 5.10 33.70 -9.12
CA LEU A 170 5.84 34.95 -9.14
C LEU A 170 5.44 35.71 -7.87
N VAL A 171 6.02 35.32 -6.73
CA VAL A 171 5.88 35.93 -5.41
C VAL A 171 4.47 36.43 -5.14
N ASP A 172 3.51 35.51 -5.02
CA ASP A 172 2.32 35.78 -4.20
C ASP A 172 2.00 34.55 -3.34
N THR A 173 2.27 34.69 -2.05
CA THR A 173 2.34 33.66 -1.00
C THR A 173 1.04 32.85 -0.78
N ALA A 174 -0.02 33.12 -1.52
CA ALA A 174 -1.35 32.53 -1.31
C ALA A 174 -1.65 31.26 -2.14
N LEU A 175 -0.84 30.95 -3.17
CA LEU A 175 -1.08 29.81 -4.09
C LEU A 175 0.09 28.83 -4.11
N THR A 176 0.72 28.60 -2.95
CA THR A 176 1.58 27.42 -2.76
C THR A 176 0.78 26.13 -3.03
N PRO A 177 1.41 25.07 -3.57
CA PRO A 177 0.78 23.80 -3.90
C PRO A 177 -0.14 23.26 -2.79
N PRO A 178 -1.04 22.31 -3.11
CA PRO A 178 -2.05 21.82 -2.16
C PRO A 178 -1.48 21.19 -0.88
N TYR A 179 -0.16 20.93 -0.82
CA TYR A 179 0.54 20.75 0.44
C TYR A 179 0.82 22.13 1.02
N PRO A 180 0.03 22.58 2.00
CA PRO A 180 0.35 23.83 2.66
C PRO A 180 1.74 23.75 3.27
N ASP A 181 2.25 24.91 3.66
CA ASP A 181 3.41 25.07 4.51
C ASP A 181 3.18 24.38 5.89
N VAL A 182 3.04 23.04 5.90
CA VAL A 182 3.11 22.17 7.09
C VAL A 182 4.54 22.16 7.64
N ALA A 183 5.45 22.87 6.96
CA ALA A 183 6.87 22.95 7.20
C ALA A 183 7.30 23.36 8.63
N PRO A 184 6.59 24.19 9.43
CA PRO A 184 7.13 24.51 10.75
C PRO A 184 7.09 23.33 11.72
N TYR A 185 6.31 22.27 11.44
CA TYR A 185 6.18 21.11 12.34
C TYR A 185 6.86 19.85 11.82
N LEU A 186 7.22 19.80 10.55
CA LEU A 186 7.99 18.69 10.01
C LEU A 186 9.45 18.82 10.42
N PRO A 187 10.10 17.75 10.90
CA PRO A 187 11.53 17.81 11.17
C PRO A 187 12.26 18.19 9.87
N PRO A 188 13.41 18.90 9.93
CA PRO A 188 14.07 19.44 8.73
C PRO A 188 14.34 18.41 7.63
N ASN A 189 14.54 17.14 8.02
CA ASN A 189 14.74 16.03 7.11
C ASN A 189 13.45 15.51 6.46
N ALA A 190 12.26 15.78 7.00
CA ALA A 190 10.98 15.38 6.43
C ALA A 190 10.30 16.52 5.66
N GLN A 191 11.08 17.42 5.05
CA GLN A 191 10.56 18.50 4.23
C GLN A 191 10.71 18.18 2.75
N MET A 192 9.83 18.75 1.94
CA MET A 192 9.93 18.73 0.48
C MET A 192 10.98 19.75 0.03
N SER A 193 11.86 19.37 -0.90
CA SER A 193 12.84 20.27 -1.53
C SER A 193 12.42 20.67 -2.94
N ASN A 194 11.74 19.79 -3.66
CA ASN A 194 11.27 20.03 -5.02
C ASN A 194 9.97 19.25 -5.28
N TYR A 195 9.18 19.72 -6.23
CA TYR A 195 7.89 19.17 -6.60
C TYR A 195 7.65 19.38 -8.09
N ARG A 196 7.22 18.32 -8.77
CA ARG A 196 6.71 18.39 -10.14
C ARG A 196 5.41 17.62 -10.27
N ARG A 197 4.49 18.09 -11.11
CA ARG A 197 3.25 17.39 -11.45
C ARG A 197 3.19 17.13 -12.94
N PHE A 198 2.89 15.89 -13.28
CA PHE A 198 2.78 15.40 -14.64
C PHE A 198 1.36 14.92 -14.92
N VAL A 199 0.90 15.06 -16.16
CA VAL A 199 -0.39 14.56 -16.64
C VAL A 199 -0.22 13.75 -17.92
N LYS A 200 -1.08 12.74 -18.11
CA LYS A 200 -1.15 11.95 -19.35
C LYS A 200 -2.59 11.52 -19.59
N LEU A 201 -3.03 11.57 -20.84
CA LEU A 201 -4.30 10.99 -21.27
C LEU A 201 -4.12 9.50 -21.52
N VAL A 202 -4.99 8.70 -20.93
CA VAL A 202 -4.96 7.24 -21.06
C VAL A 202 -6.35 6.73 -21.43
N ALA A 203 -6.41 5.84 -22.41
CA ALA A 203 -7.66 5.20 -22.78
C ALA A 203 -8.06 4.18 -21.69
N MET A 204 -9.16 4.46 -20.99
CA MET A 204 -9.75 3.58 -20.00
C MET A 204 -11.24 3.36 -20.31
N ASN A 205 -11.63 2.11 -20.55
CA ASN A 205 -13.03 1.74 -20.85
C ASN A 205 -13.63 2.61 -21.98
N ASP A 206 -12.92 2.70 -23.11
CA ASP A 206 -13.31 3.48 -24.30
C ASP A 206 -13.48 4.99 -24.05
N ARG A 207 -12.89 5.51 -22.97
CA ARG A 207 -12.86 6.95 -22.67
C ARG A 207 -11.44 7.38 -22.35
N ASP A 208 -11.05 8.52 -22.88
CA ASP A 208 -9.82 9.17 -22.47
C ASP A 208 -9.99 9.70 -21.04
N THR A 209 -9.09 9.29 -20.16
CA THR A 209 -9.05 9.70 -18.77
C THR A 209 -7.68 10.28 -18.47
N GLU A 210 -7.65 11.41 -17.77
CA GLU A 210 -6.40 11.97 -17.27
C GLU A 210 -5.91 11.16 -16.05
N VAL A 211 -4.64 10.80 -16.08
CA VAL A 211 -3.89 10.29 -14.92
C VAL A 211 -2.78 11.26 -14.57
N PHE A 212 -2.52 11.38 -13.27
CA PHE A 212 -1.55 12.33 -12.72
C PHE A 212 -0.41 11.59 -12.03
N VAL A 213 0.79 12.17 -12.11
CA VAL A 213 1.97 11.74 -11.35
C VAL A 213 2.53 12.94 -10.61
N ASP A 214 2.61 12.83 -9.28
CA ASP A 214 3.25 13.82 -8.42
C ASP A 214 4.66 13.33 -8.07
N LEU A 215 5.69 13.98 -8.63
CA LEU A 215 7.09 13.67 -8.39
C LEU A 215 7.66 14.62 -7.32
N ILE A 216 7.92 14.06 -6.15
CA ILE A 216 8.26 14.79 -4.92
C ILE A 216 9.68 14.46 -4.49
N GLN A 217 10.55 15.46 -4.40
CA GLN A 217 11.87 15.30 -3.78
C GLN A 217 11.82 15.76 -2.32
N THR A 218 12.37 14.94 -1.43
CA THR A 218 12.55 15.31 -0.03
C THR A 218 13.98 15.81 0.25
N ARG A 219 14.13 16.62 1.31
CA ARG A 219 15.43 17.00 1.88
C ARG A 219 16.17 15.84 2.54
N SER A 220 15.50 14.72 2.86
CA SER A 220 16.18 13.51 3.36
C SER A 220 16.72 12.64 2.23
N VAL A 221 17.84 11.96 2.48
CA VAL A 221 18.33 10.87 1.61
C VAL A 221 17.31 9.73 1.49
N LEU A 222 16.46 9.52 2.50
CA LEU A 222 15.45 8.46 2.50
C LEU A 222 14.08 9.04 2.15
N PRO A 223 13.48 8.71 1.00
CA PRO A 223 12.19 9.28 0.59
C PRO A 223 11.05 8.92 1.55
N GLY A 224 11.13 7.77 2.21
CA GLY A 224 10.15 7.33 3.20
C GLY A 224 10.00 8.28 4.39
N ASN A 225 11.00 9.11 4.71
CA ASN A 225 10.92 10.04 5.84
C ASN A 225 9.82 11.10 5.65
N LEU A 226 9.57 11.55 4.42
CA LEU A 226 8.47 12.47 4.13
C LEU A 226 7.11 11.74 4.28
N VAL A 227 7.00 10.53 3.71
CA VAL A 227 5.80 9.69 3.80
C VAL A 227 5.42 9.36 5.24
N LEU A 228 6.41 9.05 6.07
CA LEU A 228 6.27 8.79 7.51
C LEU A 228 5.86 10.02 8.32
N ASN A 229 5.65 11.18 7.70
CA ASN A 229 5.17 12.38 8.37
C ASN A 229 3.81 12.89 7.89
N PHE A 230 3.11 12.09 7.08
CA PHE A 230 1.75 12.42 6.68
C PHE A 230 0.77 12.47 7.87
N PRO A 231 -0.26 13.34 7.79
CA PRO A 231 -1.22 13.55 8.87
C PRO A 231 -2.13 12.35 9.13
N ALA A 232 -2.37 11.47 8.15
CA ALA A 232 -3.20 10.28 8.32
C ALA A 232 -2.45 8.98 8.06
N SER A 233 -2.67 7.95 8.88
CA SER A 233 -2.00 6.65 8.74
C SER A 233 -2.34 5.89 7.46
N CYS A 234 -3.50 6.14 6.83
CA CYS A 234 -3.94 5.44 5.63
C CYS A 234 -3.06 5.73 4.40
N VAL A 235 -2.32 6.84 4.40
CA VAL A 235 -1.39 7.23 3.33
C VAL A 235 0.08 6.96 3.66
N ILE A 236 0.36 6.32 4.80
CA ILE A 236 1.72 5.99 5.26
C ILE A 236 2.07 4.57 4.84
N ASN A 237 1.93 4.29 3.55
CA ASN A 237 2.23 3.00 2.96
C ASN A 237 2.96 3.28 1.65
N TRP A 238 4.01 2.53 1.34
CA TRP A 238 4.76 2.75 0.12
C TRP A 238 5.14 1.45 -0.59
N LEU A 239 5.43 1.59 -1.86
CA LEU A 239 5.90 0.58 -2.78
C LEU A 239 7.32 0.96 -3.21
N THR A 240 8.26 0.02 -3.12
CA THR A 240 9.59 0.15 -3.71
C THR A 240 9.63 -0.59 -5.05
N ALA A 241 10.80 -0.73 -5.67
CA ALA A 241 10.96 -1.60 -6.84
C ALA A 241 10.53 -3.06 -6.60
N ASN A 242 10.58 -3.56 -5.36
CA ASN A 242 10.46 -4.98 -5.03
C ASN A 242 9.65 -5.30 -3.76
N GLU A 243 9.18 -4.30 -3.03
CA GLU A 243 8.52 -4.45 -1.73
C GLU A 243 7.27 -3.57 -1.61
N ILE A 244 6.22 -4.13 -1.02
CA ILE A 244 5.08 -3.37 -0.51
C ILE A 244 5.29 -3.21 1.00
N VAL A 245 5.22 -1.98 1.50
CA VAL A 245 5.37 -1.67 2.92
C VAL A 245 4.09 -1.01 3.44
N LEU A 246 3.42 -1.68 4.39
CA LEU A 246 2.30 -1.11 5.13
C LEU A 246 2.74 -0.79 6.56
N THR A 247 2.75 0.49 6.93
CA THR A 247 3.23 0.91 8.25
C THR A 247 2.23 0.56 9.36
N TYR A 248 0.94 0.59 9.03
CA TYR A 248 -0.16 0.29 9.95
C TYR A 248 -1.07 -0.81 9.39
N PRO A 249 -0.57 -2.03 9.18
CA PRO A 249 -1.29 -3.06 8.42
C PRO A 249 -2.67 -3.35 9.00
N ARG A 250 -2.79 -3.46 10.33
CA ARG A 250 -4.08 -3.69 10.99
C ARG A 250 -5.08 -2.55 10.76
N LEU A 251 -4.64 -1.30 10.72
CA LEU A 251 -5.54 -0.16 10.48
C LEU A 251 -5.93 -0.09 9.00
N THR A 252 -4.94 -0.23 8.11
CA THR A 252 -5.14 -0.27 6.66
C THR A 252 -6.17 -1.33 6.26
N PHE A 253 -6.04 -2.57 6.75
CA PHE A 253 -6.98 -3.66 6.40
C PHE A 253 -8.37 -3.53 7.03
N ASN A 254 -8.53 -2.69 8.05
CA ASN A 254 -9.84 -2.42 8.66
C ASN A 254 -10.43 -1.08 8.19
N ASN A 255 -9.84 -0.47 7.15
CA ASN A 255 -10.20 0.86 6.66
C ASN A 255 -10.30 1.90 7.80
N VAL A 256 -9.31 1.89 8.70
CA VAL A 256 -9.18 2.90 9.76
C VAL A 256 -7.99 3.78 9.46
N ALA A 257 -8.17 5.09 9.51
CA ALA A 257 -7.10 6.06 9.40
C ALA A 257 -6.92 6.77 10.74
N LEU A 258 -5.72 6.68 11.31
CA LEU A 258 -5.35 7.50 12.46
C LEU A 258 -4.89 8.86 12.01
N LEU A 259 -5.57 9.88 12.48
CA LEU A 259 -5.16 11.27 12.34
C LEU A 259 -4.14 11.58 13.43
N ARG A 260 -2.97 12.06 13.01
CA ARG A 260 -1.98 12.61 13.93
C ARG A 260 -2.55 13.89 14.52
N PRO A 261 -2.30 14.17 15.81
CA PRO A 261 -2.66 15.44 16.38
C PRO A 261 -1.86 16.55 15.67
N HIS A 262 -2.54 17.59 15.20
CA HIS A 262 -1.89 18.76 14.59
C HIS A 262 -1.21 19.62 15.65
N GLY A 263 -0.09 19.15 16.21
CA GLY A 263 0.66 19.90 17.21
C GLY A 263 -0.25 20.57 18.25
N ARG A 264 0.01 21.85 18.56
CA ARG A 264 -0.79 22.64 19.52
C ARG A 264 -1.90 23.48 18.89
N LYS A 265 -2.01 23.56 17.56
CA LYS A 265 -2.96 24.45 16.88
C LYS A 265 -3.64 23.73 15.70
N PRO A 266 -4.97 23.55 15.74
CA PRO A 266 -5.70 23.05 14.58
C PRO A 266 -5.54 24.03 13.41
N PRO A 267 -5.65 23.56 12.16
CA PRO A 267 -5.55 24.44 11.01
C PRO A 267 -6.78 25.36 10.97
N THR A 268 -6.58 26.57 10.48
CA THR A 268 -7.63 27.58 10.34
C THR A 268 -7.69 28.09 8.90
N GLY A 269 -8.87 28.56 8.47
CA GLY A 269 -9.07 29.15 7.14
C GLY A 269 -8.84 28.16 6.00
N VAL A 270 -8.09 28.57 4.99
CA VAL A 270 -7.83 27.78 3.76
C VAL A 270 -7.17 26.43 4.07
N LEU A 271 -6.33 26.35 5.11
CA LEU A 271 -5.68 25.10 5.52
C LEU A 271 -6.68 24.05 5.98
N LYS A 272 -7.70 24.48 6.73
CA LYS A 272 -8.75 23.60 7.21
C LYS A 272 -9.61 23.09 6.05
N ILE A 273 -9.97 23.98 5.11
CA ILE A 273 -10.73 23.59 3.91
C ILE A 273 -9.97 22.55 3.09
N LYS A 274 -8.67 22.78 2.85
CA LYS A 274 -7.81 21.79 2.17
C LYS A 274 -7.77 20.48 2.93
N GLU A 275 -7.70 20.54 4.26
CA GLU A 275 -7.72 19.35 5.10
C GLU A 275 -9.02 18.55 4.94
N ASP A 276 -10.15 19.23 5.11
CA ASP A 276 -11.48 18.63 5.01
C ASP A 276 -11.66 17.95 3.64
N ILE A 277 -11.22 18.58 2.54
CA ILE A 277 -11.28 18.00 1.18
C ILE A 277 -10.55 16.65 1.07
N TRP A 278 -9.31 16.55 1.58
CA TRP A 278 -8.58 15.29 1.46
C TRP A 278 -9.06 14.26 2.49
N LEU A 279 -9.57 14.67 3.65
CA LEU A 279 -10.21 13.77 4.61
C LEU A 279 -11.47 13.15 4.02
N ASP A 280 -12.34 13.97 3.41
CA ASP A 280 -13.55 13.53 2.72
C ASP A 280 -13.24 12.53 1.60
N LYS A 281 -12.13 12.75 0.85
CA LYS A 281 -11.63 11.78 -0.14
C LYS A 281 -11.45 10.38 0.46
N TYR A 282 -10.92 10.25 1.67
CA TYR A 282 -10.72 8.94 2.30
C TYR A 282 -11.98 8.40 2.98
N VAL A 283 -12.83 9.26 3.54
CA VAL A 283 -14.16 8.86 4.05
C VAL A 283 -14.99 8.25 2.92
N ASN A 284 -15.04 8.89 1.76
CA ASN A 284 -15.74 8.39 0.56
C ASN A 284 -15.16 7.08 0.02
N ARG A 285 -13.92 6.75 0.39
CA ARG A 285 -13.25 5.47 0.08
C ARG A 285 -13.51 4.39 1.14
N GLY A 286 -14.37 4.67 2.11
CA GLY A 286 -14.76 3.74 3.17
C GLY A 286 -13.88 3.80 4.43
N PHE A 287 -13.00 4.80 4.57
CA PHE A 287 -12.17 4.93 5.76
C PHE A 287 -12.92 5.59 6.91
N ARG A 288 -12.80 4.99 8.09
CA ARG A 288 -13.17 5.62 9.36
C ARG A 288 -11.96 6.39 9.90
N LEU A 289 -12.11 7.69 10.02
CA LEU A 289 -11.10 8.57 10.59
C LEU A 289 -11.18 8.52 12.12
N VAL A 290 -10.04 8.38 12.79
CA VAL A 290 -9.94 8.30 14.24
C VAL A 290 -8.82 9.22 14.71
N GLU A 291 -9.09 10.09 15.66
CA GLU A 291 -8.05 10.92 16.26
C GLU A 291 -7.16 10.08 17.18
N ALA A 292 -5.84 10.28 17.07
CA ALA A 292 -4.83 9.63 17.90
C ALA A 292 -5.01 9.83 19.42
N SER A 293 -5.73 10.88 19.83
CA SER A 293 -6.02 11.23 21.23
C SER A 293 -7.12 10.39 21.87
N THR A 294 -7.89 9.64 21.08
CA THR A 294 -9.09 8.96 21.57
C THR A 294 -8.77 7.59 22.15
N ASP A 295 -9.32 7.29 23.33
CA ASP A 295 -9.39 5.93 23.92
C ASP A 295 -10.15 4.93 23.03
N ALA A 296 -10.66 5.38 21.88
CA ALA A 296 -11.48 4.62 20.94
C ALA A 296 -10.70 3.53 20.18
N LEU A 297 -9.36 3.54 20.21
CA LEU A 297 -8.59 2.40 19.74
C LEU A 297 -8.46 1.36 20.85
N PRO A 298 -8.87 0.09 20.63
CA PRO A 298 -8.66 -0.97 21.61
C PRO A 298 -7.15 -1.06 21.92
N GLN A 299 -6.80 -0.69 23.16
CA GLN A 299 -5.48 -0.38 23.74
C GLN A 299 -4.36 -1.41 23.47
N SER A 300 -3.96 -1.60 22.21
CA SER A 300 -2.84 -2.47 21.85
C SER A 300 -1.75 -1.63 21.19
N CYS A 301 -0.77 -1.21 21.99
CA CYS A 301 0.51 -0.71 21.45
C CYS A 301 1.09 -1.75 20.47
N GLY A 302 1.76 -1.30 19.40
CA GLY A 302 2.21 -2.14 18.27
C GLY A 302 1.67 -1.63 16.93
N GLU A 303 1.08 -2.54 16.13
CA GLU A 303 0.63 -2.30 14.74
C GLU A 303 -0.36 -1.14 14.55
N SER A 304 -1.05 -0.74 15.61
CA SER A 304 -2.08 0.31 15.60
C SER A 304 -1.80 1.46 16.57
N CYS A 305 -0.59 1.54 17.14
CA CYS A 305 -0.27 2.55 18.15
C CYS A 305 -0.14 3.94 17.53
N PRO A 306 -0.96 4.93 17.92
CA PRO A 306 -0.86 6.30 17.41
C PRO A 306 0.39 7.04 17.90
N HIS A 307 0.95 6.61 19.03
CA HIS A 307 2.12 7.25 19.66
C HIS A 307 3.45 6.60 19.28
N LEU A 308 3.42 5.58 18.41
CA LEU A 308 4.63 4.93 17.96
C LEU A 308 5.26 5.76 16.85
N GLU A 309 6.46 6.27 17.09
CA GLU A 309 7.25 6.89 16.02
C GLU A 309 7.65 5.79 15.03
N ARG A 310 7.07 5.88 13.83
CA ARG A 310 7.29 4.92 12.77
C ARG A 310 8.56 5.23 12.03
N ASN A 311 9.25 4.18 11.61
CA ASN A 311 10.40 4.31 10.74
C ASN A 311 10.34 3.25 9.65
N SER A 312 11.11 3.44 8.59
CA SER A 312 11.08 2.55 7.42
C SER A 312 11.47 1.09 7.71
N ARG A 313 11.97 0.81 8.91
CA ARG A 313 12.47 -0.48 9.38
C ARG A 313 11.77 -0.99 10.63
N ASP A 314 10.64 -0.41 11.01
CA ASP A 314 9.96 -0.85 12.24
C ASP A 314 9.37 -2.27 12.09
N THR A 315 9.40 -3.03 13.19
CA THR A 315 8.95 -4.44 13.22
C THR A 315 7.44 -4.61 13.15
N TRP A 316 6.70 -3.51 13.29
CA TRP A 316 5.25 -3.50 13.34
C TRP A 316 4.64 -3.17 11.97
N SER A 317 5.50 -2.90 10.98
CA SER A 317 5.14 -2.75 9.59
C SER A 317 5.07 -4.12 8.91
N LEU A 318 4.11 -4.26 7.99
CA LEU A 318 4.09 -5.39 7.08
C LEU A 318 4.97 -5.07 5.87
N ARG A 319 5.92 -5.96 5.57
CA ARG A 319 6.78 -5.87 4.39
C ARG A 319 6.57 -7.12 3.54
N LEU A 320 6.20 -6.93 2.28
CA LEU A 320 5.89 -8.00 1.35
C LEU A 320 6.78 -7.87 0.11
N HIS A 321 7.72 -8.81 -0.04
CA HIS A 321 8.60 -8.87 -1.21
C HIS A 321 7.88 -9.56 -2.38
N TYR A 322 7.98 -9.00 -3.59
CA TYR A 322 7.32 -9.54 -4.79
C TYR A 322 8.19 -9.46 -6.07
N GLY A 323 9.48 -9.18 -5.95
CA GLY A 323 10.41 -9.06 -7.09
C GLY A 323 10.89 -10.39 -7.69
N ASP A 324 11.16 -10.38 -9.00
CA ASP A 324 11.56 -11.56 -9.79
C ASP A 324 12.99 -12.06 -9.50
N GLU A 325 13.88 -11.18 -9.01
CA GLU A 325 15.31 -11.50 -8.84
C GLU A 325 15.56 -12.63 -7.84
N GLN A 326 14.71 -12.82 -6.84
CA GLN A 326 14.88 -13.92 -5.87
C GLN A 326 14.46 -15.28 -6.42
N TRP A 327 13.60 -15.34 -7.45
CA TRP A 327 13.07 -16.62 -7.93
C TRP A 327 13.89 -17.28 -9.03
N ARG A 328 14.61 -16.51 -9.85
CA ARG A 328 15.44 -17.09 -10.93
C ARG A 328 16.69 -17.80 -10.41
N GLY A 329 17.21 -17.41 -9.24
CA GLY A 329 18.34 -18.09 -8.58
C GLY A 329 17.96 -19.30 -7.73
N ALA A 330 16.70 -19.42 -7.29
CA ALA A 330 16.26 -20.45 -6.34
C ALA A 330 15.85 -21.78 -6.99
N ARG A 331 16.18 -22.01 -8.26
CA ARG A 331 15.81 -23.24 -8.99
C ARG A 331 16.79 -24.41 -8.82
N GLN A 332 17.89 -24.26 -8.07
CA GLN A 332 18.82 -25.37 -7.87
C GLN A 332 19.47 -25.29 -6.49
N GLU A 333 19.14 -26.27 -5.66
CA GLU A 333 20.00 -26.80 -4.58
C GLU A 333 20.45 -25.84 -3.46
N ASP A 334 19.53 -25.35 -2.62
CA ASP A 334 19.87 -25.18 -1.20
C ASP A 334 18.64 -25.28 -0.28
N PRO A 335 18.40 -26.43 0.39
CA PRO A 335 17.36 -26.56 1.41
C PRO A 335 17.67 -25.77 2.70
N THR A 336 18.85 -25.16 2.82
CA THR A 336 19.25 -24.25 3.90
C THR A 336 19.03 -22.77 3.58
N LEU A 337 18.48 -22.44 2.41
CA LEU A 337 17.92 -21.12 2.12
C LEU A 337 16.60 -20.91 2.90
N THR A 338 16.73 -20.90 4.24
CA THR A 338 15.82 -20.12 5.08
C THR A 338 15.80 -18.73 4.50
N TRP A 339 14.60 -18.19 4.26
CA TRP A 339 14.40 -16.76 3.99
C TRP A 339 15.40 -15.95 4.83
N PRO A 340 16.13 -14.97 4.26
CA PRO A 340 17.14 -14.28 5.01
C PRO A 340 16.48 -13.56 6.19
N ALA A 341 16.64 -14.13 7.38
CA ALA A 341 16.63 -13.40 8.62
C ALA A 341 18.00 -13.66 9.27
N PRO A 342 18.76 -12.66 9.74
CA PRO A 342 18.56 -11.21 9.68
C PRO A 342 19.83 -10.48 9.18
N TRP A 343 19.73 -9.68 8.12
CA TRP A 343 20.60 -8.50 8.10
C TRP A 343 19.90 -7.46 8.98
N TYR A 344 20.45 -7.28 10.19
CA TYR A 344 20.13 -6.23 11.17
C TYR A 344 19.16 -6.62 12.30
N ARG A 345 19.56 -6.30 13.54
CA ARG A 345 18.69 -6.38 14.72
C ARG A 345 17.58 -5.34 14.54
N PRO A 346 16.30 -5.72 14.50
CA PRO A 346 15.24 -4.74 14.51
C PRO A 346 15.38 -3.85 15.75
N GLN A 347 15.44 -2.54 15.54
CA GLN A 347 15.16 -1.63 16.64
C GLN A 347 13.67 -1.74 16.92
N VAL A 348 13.33 -2.34 18.06
CA VAL A 348 11.94 -2.34 18.54
C VAL A 348 11.62 -0.88 18.85
N PRO A 349 10.72 -0.23 18.09
CA PRO A 349 10.39 1.16 18.38
C PRO A 349 9.77 1.22 19.78
N VAL A 350 10.31 2.10 20.62
CA VAL A 350 9.85 2.28 22.00
C VAL A 350 8.72 3.29 21.97
N CYS A 351 7.55 2.92 22.48
CA CYS A 351 6.48 3.88 22.69
C CYS A 351 6.76 4.65 23.99
N HIS A 352 7.06 5.95 23.87
CA HIS A 352 7.39 6.79 25.02
C HIS A 352 6.15 7.31 25.80
N HIS A 353 4.93 7.05 25.32
CA HIS A 353 3.71 7.58 25.93
C HIS A 353 3.54 7.16 27.40
N PRO A 354 3.29 8.10 28.34
CA PRO A 354 2.91 7.79 29.72
C PRO A 354 1.58 7.03 29.72
N GLY A 355 1.63 5.72 29.98
CA GLY A 355 0.44 4.85 29.97
C GLY A 355 0.38 3.84 28.82
N CYS A 356 1.32 3.83 27.87
CA CYS A 356 1.42 2.69 26.96
C CYS A 356 1.94 1.46 27.73
N PRO A 357 1.21 0.32 27.74
CA PRO A 357 1.64 -0.89 28.44
C PRO A 357 2.96 -1.48 27.90
N ASN A 358 3.39 -1.10 26.70
CA ASN A 358 4.65 -1.51 26.08
C ASN A 358 5.79 -0.48 26.24
N ARG A 359 5.86 0.24 27.38
CA ARG A 359 6.97 1.17 27.68
C ARG A 359 8.33 0.48 27.74
N THR A 360 8.36 -0.76 28.20
CA THR A 360 9.52 -1.64 28.04
C THR A 360 9.53 -2.23 26.64
N PRO A 361 10.69 -2.38 25.98
CA PRO A 361 10.79 -3.06 24.69
C PRO A 361 10.32 -4.51 24.85
N VAL A 362 9.02 -4.73 24.69
CA VAL A 362 8.46 -6.06 24.54
C VAL A 362 8.91 -6.48 23.16
N LEU A 363 9.83 -7.45 23.09
CA LEU A 363 10.14 -8.12 21.84
C LEU A 363 8.79 -8.44 21.18
N PRO A 364 8.53 -7.96 19.96
CA PRO A 364 7.24 -8.21 19.33
C PRO A 364 7.00 -9.72 19.42
N ARG A 365 5.87 -10.14 20.00
CA ARG A 365 5.42 -11.51 19.78
C ARG A 365 5.28 -11.62 18.28
N LEU A 366 6.21 -12.32 17.64
CA LEU A 366 6.39 -12.48 16.21
C LEU A 366 5.12 -13.11 15.62
N LYS A 367 4.05 -12.33 15.47
CA LYS A 367 2.79 -12.82 14.89
C LYS A 367 2.87 -12.85 13.37
N TYR A 368 3.78 -12.05 12.78
CA TYR A 368 4.01 -11.97 11.34
C TYR A 368 5.47 -12.13 10.92
N MET A 369 6.39 -12.40 11.85
CA MET A 369 7.74 -12.84 11.47
C MET A 369 7.72 -14.36 11.31
N ILE A 370 7.80 -14.77 10.06
CA ILE A 370 7.90 -16.15 9.63
C ILE A 370 9.27 -16.69 10.06
N PHE A 371 9.32 -17.46 11.15
CA PHE A 371 10.44 -18.38 11.40
C PHE A 371 10.06 -19.75 10.83
N LEU A 372 10.72 -20.14 9.74
CA LEU A 372 10.70 -21.52 9.28
C LEU A 372 11.77 -22.29 10.07
N ARG A 373 11.34 -23.16 10.99
CA ARG A 373 12.16 -24.34 11.32
C ARG A 373 12.02 -25.30 10.14
N SER A 374 13.13 -25.66 9.52
CA SER A 374 13.21 -26.81 8.64
C SER A 374 12.73 -28.04 9.41
N LEU A 375 11.61 -28.61 8.98
CA LEU A 375 11.30 -30.00 9.31
C LEU A 375 12.14 -30.86 8.35
N PRO A 376 12.91 -31.84 8.85
CA PRO A 376 13.67 -32.73 7.98
C PRO A 376 12.70 -33.51 7.09
N VAL A 377 13.09 -33.64 5.82
CA VAL A 377 12.44 -34.49 4.80
C VAL A 377 12.60 -35.95 5.18
#